data_AF-A0A1H8W0B3-F1
#
_entry.id   AF-A0A1H8W0B3-F1
#
_cell.length_a   1.000
_cell.length_b   1.000
_cell.length_c   1.000
_cell.angle_alpha   90.00
_cell.angle_beta   90.00
_cell.angle_gamma   90.00
#
_symmetry.space_group_name_H-M   'P 1'
#
loop_
_entity.id
_entity.type
_entity.pdbx_description
1 polymer ?
#
loop_
_entity_poly.entity_id
_entity_poly.type
_entity_poly.pdbx_seq_one_letter_code
_entity_poly.pdbx_strand_id
1 'polypeptide(L)' 'MRARLWIREPFLSVDYDFGKHVVHGHTPCYEGVPGRHPYRTNLDTAPLRTGRLTAAVFDQANPGPVAFLQS' A
#
# COMPACT_ATOMS: atom_id res chain seq x y z
N MET A 1 -13.14 -21.20 11.21
CA MET A 1 -12.08 -20.16 11.29
C MET A 1 -12.03 -19.45 9.95
N ARG A 2 -12.18 -18.12 9.87
CA ARG A 2 -12.12 -17.37 8.60
C ARG A 2 -10.74 -16.75 8.45
N ALA A 3 -10.04 -17.06 7.36
CA ALA A 3 -8.75 -16.44 7.06
C ALA A 3 -8.95 -14.95 6.73
N ARG A 4 -8.20 -14.06 7.40
CA ARG A 4 -8.23 -12.61 7.16
C ARG A 4 -7.23 -12.26 6.05
N LEU A 5 -7.52 -12.70 4.83
CA LEU A 5 -6.63 -12.55 3.66
C LEU A 5 -6.75 -11.19 2.95
N TRP A 6 -7.68 -10.33 3.38
CA TRP A 6 -8.04 -9.12 2.67
C TRP A 6 -8.08 -7.94 3.63
N ILE A 7 -7.46 -6.83 3.22
CA ILE A 7 -7.67 -5.52 3.84
C ILE A 7 -9.07 -5.04 3.44
N ARG A 8 -9.80 -4.43 4.39
CA ARG A 8 -11.21 -4.03 4.23
C ARG A 8 -11.50 -2.76 5.02
N GLU A 9 -12.69 -2.22 4.83
CA GLU A 9 -13.21 -1.15 5.67
C GLU A 9 -13.35 -1.56 7.15
N PRO A 10 -13.23 -0.61 8.09
CA PRO A 10 -13.00 0.84 7.87
C PRO A 10 -11.53 1.21 7.62
N PHE A 11 -10.59 0.27 7.64
CA PHE A 11 -9.15 0.58 7.52
C PHE A 11 -8.81 1.34 6.23
N LEU A 12 -9.49 1.05 5.13
CA LEU A 12 -9.22 1.67 3.83
C LEU A 12 -9.65 3.15 3.76
N SER A 13 -10.66 3.53 4.53
CA SER A 13 -11.24 4.89 4.53
C SER A 13 -10.72 5.81 5.64
N VAL A 14 -9.99 5.28 6.63
CA VAL A 14 -9.50 6.07 7.77
C VAL A 14 -8.05 6.53 7.58
N ASP A 15 -7.82 7.80 7.87
CA ASP A 15 -6.48 8.36 8.05
C ASP A 15 -6.13 8.35 9.54
N TYR A 16 -5.92 7.13 10.06
CA TYR A 16 -5.55 6.90 11.46
C TYR A 16 -4.04 6.72 11.60
N ASP A 17 -3.43 7.44 12.55
CA ASP A 17 -2.01 7.29 12.89
C ASP A 17 -1.81 6.14 13.88
N PHE A 18 -1.15 5.07 13.43
CA PHE A 18 -0.82 3.90 14.24
C PHE A 18 0.49 4.06 15.04
N GLY A 19 1.14 5.23 14.96
CA GLY A 19 2.50 5.47 15.44
C GLY A 19 3.58 4.84 14.55
N LYS A 20 3.18 4.27 13.40
CA LYS A 20 4.02 3.70 12.34
C LYS A 20 3.31 3.85 11.01
N HIS A 21 4.08 3.94 9.92
CA HIS A 21 3.53 3.90 8.57
C HIS A 21 3.17 2.48 8.14
N VAL A 22 1.93 2.25 7.74
CA VAL A 22 1.44 0.91 7.40
C VAL A 22 1.59 0.64 5.91
N VAL A 23 2.40 -0.34 5.54
CA VAL A 23 2.46 -0.85 4.17
C VAL A 23 1.49 -2.02 4.02
N HIS A 24 0.67 -2.00 2.98
CA HIS A 24 -0.30 -3.06 2.73
C HIS A 24 -0.49 -3.37 1.24
N GLY A 25 -1.27 -4.42 0.99
CA GLY A 25 -1.74 -4.85 -0.33
C GLY A 25 -3.11 -5.51 -0.21
N HIS A 26 -3.42 -6.48 -1.08
CA HIS A 26 -4.70 -7.20 -1.09
C HIS A 26 -5.92 -6.29 -1.31
N THR A 27 -5.72 -5.14 -1.92
CA THR A 27 -6.80 -4.21 -2.30
C THR A 27 -6.34 -3.55 -3.59
N PRO A 28 -6.45 -4.25 -4.73
CA PRO A 28 -5.73 -3.89 -5.93
C PRO A 28 -6.08 -2.49 -6.44
N CYS A 29 -5.07 -1.65 -6.61
CA CYS A 29 -5.17 -0.39 -7.33
C CYS A 29 -5.09 -0.68 -8.83
N TYR A 30 -6.23 -0.57 -9.50
CA TYR A 30 -6.33 -0.99 -10.87
C TYR A 30 -5.75 0.00 -11.90
N GLU A 31 -5.41 1.20 -11.46
CA GLU A 31 -4.67 2.21 -12.25
C GLU A 31 -3.18 1.86 -12.39
N GLY A 32 -2.69 0.87 -11.62
CA GLY A 32 -1.29 0.45 -11.66
C GLY A 32 -0.34 1.40 -10.96
N VAL A 33 -0.85 2.33 -10.14
CA VAL A 33 -0.08 3.29 -9.34
C VAL A 33 -0.26 2.95 -7.85
N PRO A 34 0.78 2.99 -7.01
CA PRO A 34 0.64 2.75 -5.58
C PRO A 34 -0.25 3.79 -4.91
N GLY A 35 -1.13 3.35 -4.01
CA GLY A 35 -2.00 4.24 -3.24
C GLY A 35 -1.26 4.85 -2.05
N ARG A 36 -0.89 6.13 -2.12
CA ARG A 36 -0.18 6.84 -1.04
C ARG A 36 -1.16 7.63 -0.17
N HIS A 37 -1.10 7.39 1.14
CA HIS A 37 -1.85 8.11 2.16
C HIS A 37 -0.89 8.58 3.28
N PRO A 38 -1.32 9.50 4.17
CA PRO A 38 -0.45 10.03 5.23
C PRO A 38 0.18 8.97 6.15
N TYR A 39 -0.60 7.95 6.55
CA TYR A 39 -0.17 6.93 7.52
C TYR A 39 -0.14 5.50 6.95
N ARG A 40 -0.42 5.33 5.65
CA ARG A 40 -0.39 4.03 4.98
C ARG A 40 -0.02 4.13 3.51
N THR A 41 0.44 3.03 2.95
CA THR A 41 0.68 2.90 1.50
C THR A 41 0.27 1.53 1.00
N ASN A 42 -0.50 1.53 -0.08
CA ASN A 42 -0.92 0.34 -0.81
C ASN A 42 0.02 0.07 -1.98
N LEU A 43 0.72 -1.07 -1.97
CA LEU A 43 1.62 -1.51 -3.04
C LEU A 43 0.99 -2.52 -4.01
N ASP A 44 -0.25 -2.93 -3.77
CA ASP A 44 -0.96 -3.85 -4.66
C ASP A 44 -1.43 -3.10 -5.92
N THR A 45 -0.55 -2.97 -6.90
CA THR A 45 -0.84 -2.38 -8.20
C THR A 45 -1.40 -3.40 -9.20
N ALA A 46 -1.94 -4.52 -8.70
CA ALA A 46 -2.46 -5.62 -9.49
C ALA A 46 -1.48 -6.12 -10.57
N PRO A 47 -0.27 -6.59 -10.22
CA PRO A 47 0.79 -6.93 -11.17
C PRO A 47 0.35 -7.92 -12.26
N LEU A 48 -0.53 -8.87 -11.93
CA LEU A 48 -1.08 -9.82 -12.90
C LEU A 48 -1.92 -9.14 -14.00
N ARG A 49 -2.58 -8.02 -13.69
CA ARG A 49 -3.45 -7.30 -14.62
C ARG A 49 -2.75 -6.10 -15.27
N THR A 50 -1.88 -5.41 -14.55
CA THR A 50 -1.20 -4.18 -15.02
C THR A 50 0.19 -4.44 -15.58
N GLY A 51 0.77 -5.61 -15.31
CA GLY A 51 2.19 -5.89 -15.60
C GLY A 51 3.16 -5.13 -14.68
N ARG A 52 2.66 -4.36 -13.70
CA ARG A 52 3.48 -3.52 -12.82
C ARG A 52 3.61 -4.15 -11.45
N LEU A 53 4.76 -4.76 -11.18
CA LEU A 53 5.15 -5.13 -9.82
C LEU A 53 5.77 -3.93 -9.12
N THR A 54 5.19 -3.49 -8.02
CA THR A 54 5.59 -2.25 -7.33
C THR A 54 6.39 -2.54 -6.07
N ALA A 55 7.50 -1.84 -5.91
CA ALA A 55 8.28 -1.75 -4.68
C ALA A 55 8.31 -0.30 -4.18
N ALA A 56 8.40 -0.12 -2.87
CA ALA A 56 8.56 1.18 -2.23
C ALA A 56 9.92 1.29 -1.57
N VAL A 57 10.53 2.48 -1.66
CA VAL A 57 11.82 2.81 -1.06
C VAL A 57 11.56 3.61 0.21
N PHE A 58 12.25 3.24 1.29
CA PHE A 58 12.16 3.89 2.61
C PHE A 58 13.55 4.33 3.06
N ASP A 59 13.59 5.39 3.87
CA ASP A 59 14.78 5.84 4.56
C ASP A 59 14.48 6.06 6.06
N GLN A 60 15.46 6.55 6.81
CA GLN A 60 15.34 6.80 8.26
C GLN A 60 14.69 8.15 8.58
N ALA A 61 14.58 9.06 7.61
CA ALA A 61 14.14 10.44 7.84
C ALA A 61 12.63 10.60 7.63
N ASN A 62 12.02 9.73 6.82
CA ASN A 62 10.63 9.84 6.41
C ASN A 62 9.80 8.68 6.96
N PRO A 63 8.61 8.93 7.53
CA PRO A 63 7.75 7.85 7.99
C PRO A 63 7.19 7.01 6.83
N GLY A 64 6.90 7.65 5.69
CA GLY A 64 6.38 7.01 4.48
C GLY A 64 7.42 6.79 3.38
N PRO A 65 7.04 6.19 2.25
CA PRO A 65 7.95 5.92 1.15
C PRO A 65 8.45 7.20 0.49
N VAL A 66 9.74 7.22 0.16
CA VAL A 66 10.41 8.34 -0.52
C VAL A 66 10.44 8.18 -2.04
N ALA A 67 10.32 6.94 -2.53
CA ALA A 67 10.22 6.64 -3.96
C ALA A 67 9.46 5.32 -4.19
N PHE A 68 9.08 5.10 -5.45
CA PHE A 68 8.51 3.85 -5.92
C PHE A 68 9.28 3.33 -7.13
N LEU A 69 9.47 2.02 -7.18
CA LEU A 69 10.05 1.31 -8.32
C LEU A 69 8.97 0.41 -8.91
N GLN A 70 8.89 0.34 -10.24
CA GLN A 70 7.97 -0.54 -10.95
C GLN A 70 8.69 -1.24 -12.10
N SER A 71 8.29 -2.49 -12.38
CA SER A 71 8.66 -3.21 -13.61
C SER A 71 8.02 -2.61 -14.86
#